data_AF-A0A496PJD1-F1
#
_entry.id   AF-A0A496PJD1-F1
#
_cell.length_a   1.000
_cell.length_b   1.000
_cell.length_c   1.000
_cell.angle_alpha   90.00
_cell.angle_beta   90.00
_cell.angle_gamma   90.00
#
_symmetry.space_group_name_H-M   'P 1'
#
loop_
_entity.id
_entity.type
_entity.pdbx_description
1 polymer ?
#
loop_
_entity_poly.entity_id
_entity_poly.type
_entity_poly.pdbx_seq_one_letter_code
_entity_poly.pdbx_strand_id
1 'polypeptide(L)'
;MDGFMDGFRAARGGDAPERVNVLAHSYGSTTAAEGLWATRYRVNSFVNYGSVGFTLDQPVTAINADQIFRTKGELDLVANAGLGAGGQSRKDPQDLGAIDFSATDEGGLRGVDGHSAHLEGGVGYLTPGSTSLSHIIEIIKRGRP
;
A
#
# COMPACT_ATOMS: atom_id res chain seq x y z
N MET A 1 -24.19 8.42 -0.81
CA MET A 1 -24.46 7.12 -0.18
C MET A 1 -23.31 6.88 0.78
N ASP A 2 -23.59 6.61 2.04
CA ASP A 2 -22.53 6.32 3.02
C ASP A 2 -21.94 4.93 2.70
N GLY A 3 -20.63 4.84 2.51
CA GLY A 3 -19.93 3.59 2.17
C GLY A 3 -19.75 2.68 3.38
N PHE A 4 -19.41 1.40 3.16
CA PHE A 4 -19.21 0.41 4.25
C PHE A 4 -18.26 0.93 5.34
N MET A 5 -17.13 1.54 4.95
CA MET A 5 -16.15 2.08 5.91
C MET A 5 -16.71 3.24 6.73
N ASP A 6 -17.53 4.09 6.11
CA ASP A 6 -18.17 5.22 6.79
C ASP A 6 -19.24 4.72 7.76
N GLY A 7 -20.05 3.74 7.34
CA GLY A 7 -21.03 3.07 8.19
C GLY A 7 -20.38 2.32 9.37
N PHE A 8 -19.28 1.60 9.13
CA PHE A 8 -18.51 0.89 10.16
C PHE A 8 -17.98 1.83 11.24
N ARG A 9 -17.49 3.01 10.85
CA ARG A 9 -17.03 4.02 11.80
C ARG A 9 -18.19 4.73 12.50
N ALA A 10 -19.24 5.09 11.78
CA ALA A 10 -20.42 5.75 12.34
C ALA A 10 -21.17 4.87 13.36
N ALA A 11 -21.30 3.58 13.08
CA ALA A 11 -21.99 2.62 13.95
C ALA A 11 -21.33 2.44 15.32
N ARG A 12 -20.05 2.80 15.46
CA ARG A 12 -19.31 2.66 16.71
C ARG A 12 -19.36 3.87 17.63
N GLY A 13 -19.95 5.00 17.19
CA GLY A 13 -20.33 6.12 18.07
C GLY A 13 -19.22 6.72 18.96
N GLY A 14 -17.93 6.45 18.69
CA GLY A 14 -16.81 6.83 19.56
C GLY A 14 -15.86 5.67 19.88
N ASP A 15 -16.33 4.42 19.85
CA ASP A 15 -15.55 3.20 20.11
C ASP A 15 -14.96 2.59 18.82
N ALA A 16 -14.56 3.46 17.88
CA ALA A 16 -13.90 3.02 16.66
C ALA A 16 -12.58 2.28 17.00
N PRO A 17 -12.12 1.31 16.17
CA PRO A 17 -10.81 0.73 16.37
C PRO A 17 -9.76 1.86 16.43
N GLU A 18 -8.85 1.77 17.39
CA GLU A 18 -7.77 2.75 17.53
C GLU A 18 -6.96 2.89 16.23
N ARG A 19 -6.82 1.78 15.50
CA ARG A 19 -6.16 1.74 14.19
C ARG A 19 -6.90 0.90 13.16
N VAL A 20 -7.04 1.47 11.98
CA VAL A 20 -7.45 0.81 10.73
C VAL A 20 -6.32 0.99 9.72
N ASN A 21 -5.76 -0.12 9.27
CA ASN A 21 -4.73 -0.15 8.23
C ASN A 21 -5.30 -0.84 6.99
N VAL A 22 -5.03 -0.28 5.81
CA VAL A 22 -5.36 -0.90 4.52
C VAL A 22 -4.08 -1.37 3.87
N LEU A 23 -4.04 -2.63 3.49
CA LEU A 23 -2.93 -3.25 2.78
C LEU A 23 -3.40 -3.64 1.39
N ALA A 24 -2.64 -3.28 0.37
CA ALA A 24 -3.00 -3.58 -1.00
C ALA A 24 -1.79 -3.91 -1.87
N HIS A 25 -1.99 -4.87 -2.75
CA HIS A 25 -0.98 -5.39 -3.66
C HIS A 25 -1.36 -5.08 -5.11
N SER A 26 -0.38 -4.78 -5.97
CA SER A 26 -0.61 -4.68 -7.42
C SER A 26 -1.73 -3.69 -7.76
N TYR A 27 -2.66 -4.05 -8.65
CA TYR A 27 -3.88 -3.28 -8.98
C TYR A 27 -4.85 -3.09 -7.80
N GLY A 28 -4.75 -3.94 -6.77
CA GLY A 28 -5.45 -3.70 -5.51
C GLY A 28 -5.02 -2.36 -4.90
N SER A 29 -3.77 -1.94 -5.10
CA SER A 29 -3.26 -0.63 -4.67
C SER A 29 -4.00 0.52 -5.34
N THR A 30 -4.18 0.47 -6.66
CA THR A 30 -4.97 1.47 -7.39
C THR A 30 -6.41 1.50 -6.87
N THR A 31 -7.01 0.32 -6.75
CA THR A 31 -8.42 0.18 -6.33
C THR A 31 -8.63 0.72 -4.91
N ALA A 32 -7.72 0.39 -3.99
CA ALA A 32 -7.76 0.89 -2.62
C ALA A 32 -7.55 2.40 -2.56
N ALA A 33 -6.66 2.97 -3.37
CA ALA A 33 -6.45 4.42 -3.44
C ALA A 33 -7.73 5.15 -3.87
N GLU A 34 -8.39 4.69 -4.93
CA GLU A 34 -9.67 5.24 -5.41
C GLU A 34 -10.78 5.11 -4.36
N GLY A 35 -10.87 3.93 -3.72
CA GLY A 35 -11.85 3.71 -2.65
C GLY A 35 -11.63 4.64 -1.46
N LEU A 36 -10.39 4.76 -0.98
CA LEU A 36 -10.02 5.63 0.13
C LEU A 36 -10.18 7.12 -0.22
N TRP A 37 -9.95 7.51 -1.48
CA TRP A 37 -10.27 8.86 -1.93
C TRP A 37 -11.77 9.16 -1.80
N ALA A 38 -12.63 8.19 -2.09
CA ALA A 38 -14.09 8.34 -2.05
C ALA A 38 -14.72 8.20 -0.64
N THR A 39 -13.99 7.68 0.36
CA THR A 39 -14.49 7.59 1.74
C THR A 39 -14.53 8.94 2.44
N ARG A 40 -15.36 9.09 3.49
CA ARG A 40 -15.39 10.30 4.31
C ARG A 40 -14.34 10.27 5.43
N TYR A 41 -14.09 9.10 6.01
CA TYR A 41 -13.21 8.96 7.16
C TYR A 41 -11.84 8.43 6.78
N ARG A 42 -10.81 8.96 7.44
CA ARG A 42 -9.42 8.55 7.24
C ARG A 42 -9.10 7.23 7.94
N VAL A 43 -8.31 6.40 7.25
CA VAL A 43 -7.59 5.26 7.84
C VAL A 43 -6.23 5.71 8.36
N ASN A 44 -5.61 4.95 9.26
CA ASN A 44 -4.33 5.34 9.85
C ASN A 44 -3.17 5.13 8.88
N SER A 45 -3.15 4.00 8.19
CA SER A 45 -2.11 3.71 7.21
C SER A 45 -2.68 3.02 5.99
N PHE A 46 -2.22 3.43 4.83
CA PHE A 46 -2.41 2.73 3.57
C PHE A 46 -1.06 2.23 3.06
N VAL A 47 -0.85 0.92 3.12
CA VAL A 47 0.39 0.26 2.67
C VAL A 47 0.14 -0.37 1.31
N ASN A 48 0.77 0.18 0.28
CA ASN A 48 0.69 -0.33 -1.07
C ASN A 48 2.03 -0.96 -1.48
N TYR A 49 2.02 -2.16 -2.06
CA TYR A 49 3.25 -2.86 -2.41
C TYR A 49 3.12 -3.53 -3.77
N GLY A 50 4.19 -3.46 -4.57
CA GLY A 50 4.16 -3.84 -5.99
C GLY A 50 3.09 -3.06 -6.77
N SER A 51 2.84 -1.80 -6.41
CA SER A 51 1.78 -1.00 -7.03
C SER A 51 2.08 -0.71 -8.50
N VAL A 52 1.04 -0.77 -9.34
CA VAL A 52 1.07 -0.39 -10.76
C VAL A 52 0.74 1.11 -10.97
N GLY A 53 0.69 1.89 -9.90
CA GLY A 53 0.35 3.31 -9.92
C GLY A 53 -1.12 3.61 -9.66
N PHE A 54 -1.39 4.82 -9.19
CA PHE A 54 -2.74 5.33 -8.92
C PHE A 54 -3.29 6.06 -10.14
N THR A 55 -4.61 6.00 -10.33
CA THR A 55 -5.32 6.75 -11.38
C THR A 55 -5.70 8.17 -10.95
N LEU A 56 -5.51 8.48 -9.67
CA LEU A 56 -5.71 9.80 -9.11
C LEU A 56 -4.65 10.78 -9.64
N ASP A 57 -5.11 11.93 -10.13
CA ASP A 57 -4.25 13.07 -10.52
C ASP A 57 -4.13 14.12 -9.38
N GLN A 58 -4.45 13.70 -8.15
CA GLN A 58 -4.39 14.51 -6.93
C GLN A 58 -3.25 14.01 -6.03
N PRO A 59 -2.61 14.88 -5.22
CA PRO A 59 -1.58 14.46 -4.28
C PRO A 59 -2.10 13.42 -3.26
N VAL A 60 -1.21 12.63 -2.64
CA VAL A 60 -1.62 11.61 -1.64
C VAL A 60 -2.45 12.18 -0.49
N THR A 61 -2.32 13.48 -0.20
CA THR A 61 -3.11 14.16 0.83
C THR A 61 -4.61 14.13 0.55
N ALA A 62 -5.01 13.97 -0.71
CA ALA A 62 -6.40 13.78 -1.10
C ALA A 62 -6.95 12.39 -0.76
N ILE A 63 -6.09 11.38 -0.60
CA ILE A 63 -6.49 10.05 -0.15
C ILE A 63 -6.77 10.11 1.36
N ASN A 64 -7.88 9.51 1.81
CA ASN A 64 -8.24 9.47 3.23
C ASN A 64 -7.41 8.44 4.01
N ALA A 65 -6.10 8.65 4.08
CA ALA A 65 -5.15 7.88 4.87
C ALA A 65 -4.13 8.80 5.53
N ASP A 66 -3.92 8.71 6.84
CA ASP A 66 -2.99 9.60 7.56
C ASP A 66 -1.54 9.42 7.09
N GLN A 67 -1.15 8.18 6.81
CA GLN A 67 0.13 7.86 6.20
C GLN A 67 -0.07 6.89 5.03
N ILE A 68 0.70 7.11 3.96
CA ILE A 68 0.74 6.21 2.81
C ILE A 68 2.15 5.69 2.66
N PHE A 69 2.31 4.38 2.73
CA PHE A 69 3.60 3.69 2.60
C PHE A 69 3.63 2.92 1.30
N ARG A 70 4.77 2.93 0.61
CA ARG A 70 4.98 2.11 -0.57
C ARG A 70 6.28 1.32 -0.54
N THR A 71 6.25 0.18 -1.22
CA THR A 71 7.47 -0.53 -1.60
C THR A 71 7.28 -1.25 -2.93
N LYS A 72 8.39 -1.54 -3.59
CA LYS A 72 8.44 -2.27 -4.86
C LYS A 72 9.72 -3.10 -4.88
N GLY A 73 9.60 -4.35 -5.30
CA GLY A 73 10.73 -5.23 -5.55
C GLY A 73 11.57 -4.71 -6.71
N GLU A 74 12.89 -4.94 -6.65
CA GLU A 74 13.84 -4.33 -7.58
C GLU A 74 13.56 -4.71 -9.04
N LEU A 75 13.20 -5.97 -9.27
CA LEU A 75 12.91 -6.53 -10.60
C LEU A 75 11.41 -6.73 -10.84
N ASP A 76 10.54 -5.99 -10.13
CA ASP A 76 9.09 -6.08 -10.30
C ASP A 76 8.66 -5.48 -11.66
N LEU A 77 8.78 -6.29 -12.71
CA LEU A 77 8.47 -5.91 -14.09
C LEU A 77 6.99 -5.60 -14.29
N VAL A 78 6.09 -6.18 -13.50
CA VAL A 78 4.65 -5.93 -13.62
C VAL A 78 4.29 -4.57 -13.06
N ALA A 79 4.82 -4.22 -11.88
CA ALA A 79 4.66 -2.89 -11.31
C ALA A 79 5.25 -1.82 -12.25
N ASN A 80 6.46 -2.07 -12.76
CA ASN A 80 7.14 -1.17 -13.71
C ASN A 80 6.36 -1.03 -15.03
N ALA A 81 5.91 -2.14 -15.61
CA ALA A 81 5.12 -2.13 -16.83
C ALA A 81 3.76 -1.46 -16.62
N GLY A 82 3.10 -1.66 -15.48
CA GLY A 82 1.83 -1.03 -15.14
C GLY A 82 1.94 0.49 -15.05
N LEU A 83 3.00 0.98 -14.39
CA LEU A 83 3.32 2.41 -14.35
C LEU A 83 3.62 2.96 -15.75
N GLY A 84 4.49 2.26 -16.52
CA GLY A 84 4.92 2.70 -17.85
C GLY A 84 3.81 2.66 -18.91
N ALA A 85 3.06 1.56 -19.00
CA ALA A 85 1.96 1.38 -19.95
C ALA A 85 0.76 2.29 -19.64
N GLY A 86 0.61 2.69 -18.38
CA GLY A 86 -0.36 3.70 -17.96
C GLY A 86 -0.04 5.12 -18.44
N GLY A 87 1.20 5.40 -18.85
CA GLY A 87 1.63 6.74 -19.27
C GLY A 87 1.25 7.80 -18.22
N GLN A 88 0.65 8.92 -18.67
CA GLN A 88 0.21 10.00 -17.77
C GLN A 88 -1.03 9.65 -16.91
N SER A 89 -1.74 8.57 -17.24
CA SER A 89 -2.96 8.14 -16.51
C SER A 89 -2.66 7.36 -15.24
N ARG A 90 -1.39 7.04 -14.99
CA ARG A 90 -0.92 6.40 -13.76
C ARG A 90 0.17 7.25 -13.14
N LYS A 91 -0.01 7.56 -11.86
CA LYS A 91 0.98 8.28 -11.06
C LYS A 91 1.65 7.30 -10.11
N ASP A 92 2.99 7.38 -10.02
CA ASP A 92 3.71 6.64 -9.00
C ASP A 92 3.31 7.19 -7.63
N PRO A 93 2.91 6.34 -6.66
CA PRO A 93 2.62 6.80 -5.30
C PRO A 93 3.75 7.62 -4.68
N GLN A 94 5.01 7.37 -5.07
CA GLN A 94 6.18 8.14 -4.67
C GLN A 94 6.06 9.60 -5.10
N ASP A 95 5.71 9.86 -6.37
CA ASP A 95 5.56 11.21 -6.92
C ASP A 95 4.40 11.97 -6.26
N LEU A 96 3.46 11.24 -5.68
CA LEU A 96 2.32 11.81 -4.97
C LEU A 96 2.62 12.08 -3.50
N GLY A 97 3.76 11.64 -2.95
CA GLY A 97 4.20 11.85 -1.56
C GLY A 97 4.11 10.65 -0.63
N ALA A 98 3.98 9.42 -1.14
CA ALA A 98 4.04 8.22 -0.32
C ALA A 98 5.45 7.97 0.25
N ILE A 99 5.51 7.38 1.45
CA ILE A 99 6.76 7.06 2.16
C ILE A 99 7.29 5.71 1.68
N ASP A 100 8.50 5.69 1.15
CA ASP A 100 9.17 4.44 0.76
C ASP A 100 9.63 3.63 1.98
N PHE A 101 9.51 2.31 1.90
CA PHE A 101 10.18 1.35 2.78
C PHE A 101 10.84 0.23 1.98
N SER A 102 11.83 -0.43 2.58
CA SER A 102 12.67 -1.40 1.89
C SER A 102 11.94 -2.69 1.50
N ALA A 103 12.29 -3.22 0.33
CA ALA A 103 12.01 -4.59 -0.07
C ALA A 103 13.28 -5.34 -0.49
N THR A 104 14.47 -4.78 -0.26
CA THR A 104 15.78 -5.39 -0.61
C THR A 104 16.32 -6.20 0.57
N ASP A 105 17.36 -7.00 0.36
CA ASP A 105 18.02 -7.71 1.47
C ASP A 105 18.51 -6.73 2.56
N GLU A 106 18.16 -7.01 3.82
CA GLU A 106 18.54 -6.18 4.96
C GLU A 106 18.56 -6.99 6.26
N GLY A 107 19.62 -6.90 7.05
CA GLY A 107 19.62 -7.45 8.42
C GLY A 107 19.34 -8.96 8.52
N GLY A 108 19.66 -9.73 7.48
CA GLY A 108 19.36 -11.17 7.39
C GLY A 108 17.95 -11.49 6.87
N LEU A 109 17.16 -10.47 6.53
CA LEU A 109 15.90 -10.59 5.80
C LEU A 109 16.16 -10.65 4.30
N ARG A 110 15.26 -11.31 3.59
CA ARG A 110 15.38 -11.58 2.16
C ARG A 110 14.71 -10.51 1.31
N GLY A 111 15.39 -10.09 0.26
CA GLY A 111 14.86 -9.21 -0.78
C GLY A 111 13.70 -9.82 -1.57
N VAL A 112 12.87 -8.95 -2.13
CA VAL A 112 11.77 -9.29 -3.04
C VAL A 112 12.15 -8.81 -4.43
N ASP A 113 12.29 -9.74 -5.36
CA ASP A 113 12.66 -9.41 -6.74
C ASP A 113 11.44 -9.38 -7.67
N GLY A 114 10.38 -10.12 -7.34
CA GLY A 114 9.23 -10.32 -8.23
C GLY A 114 7.98 -9.55 -7.84
N HIS A 115 6.95 -9.68 -8.67
CA HIS A 115 5.65 -9.05 -8.43
C HIS A 115 4.80 -9.77 -7.39
N SER A 116 5.01 -11.06 -7.15
CA SER A 116 4.03 -11.85 -6.40
C SER A 116 3.95 -11.47 -4.93
N ALA A 117 2.75 -11.37 -4.38
CA ALA A 117 2.55 -11.22 -2.94
C ALA A 117 3.09 -12.45 -2.18
N HIS A 118 2.93 -13.64 -2.74
CA HIS A 118 3.55 -14.88 -2.28
C HIS A 118 4.08 -15.66 -3.48
N LEU A 119 5.24 -16.31 -3.34
CA LEU A 119 5.88 -17.04 -4.43
C LEU A 119 6.39 -18.39 -3.94
N GLU A 120 5.86 -19.47 -4.49
CA GLU A 120 6.39 -20.81 -4.23
C GLU A 120 7.82 -20.94 -4.74
N GLY A 121 8.73 -21.43 -3.89
CA GLY A 121 10.14 -21.60 -4.24
C GLY A 121 10.95 -20.29 -4.36
N GLY A 122 10.37 -19.14 -4.03
CA GLY A 122 11.03 -17.83 -4.09
C GLY A 122 10.63 -16.89 -2.95
N VAL A 123 10.82 -15.59 -3.15
CA VAL A 123 10.48 -14.55 -2.15
C VAL A 123 9.52 -13.54 -2.78
N GLY A 124 8.25 -13.61 -2.39
CA GLY A 124 7.25 -12.56 -2.61
C GLY A 124 7.11 -11.61 -1.42
N TYR A 125 6.35 -10.52 -1.60
CA TYR A 125 6.19 -9.43 -0.61
C TYR A 125 5.76 -9.88 0.80
N LEU A 126 4.96 -10.94 0.90
CA LEU A 126 4.42 -11.47 2.16
C LEU A 126 5.06 -12.81 2.55
N THR A 127 6.22 -13.13 2.00
CA THR A 127 6.94 -14.36 2.34
C THR A 127 7.53 -14.23 3.75
N PRO A 128 7.38 -15.24 4.63
CA PRO A 128 8.06 -15.24 5.92
C PRO A 128 9.57 -14.98 5.76
N GLY A 129 10.08 -14.03 6.55
CA GLY A 129 11.48 -13.60 6.50
C GLY A 129 11.85 -12.69 5.33
N SER A 130 10.88 -12.17 4.56
CA SER A 130 11.16 -11.08 3.60
C SER A 130 11.27 -9.73 4.31
N THR A 131 12.08 -8.82 3.74
CA THR A 131 12.26 -7.46 4.26
C THR A 131 10.95 -6.68 4.23
N SER A 132 10.21 -6.79 3.13
CA SER A 132 8.91 -6.11 2.96
C SER A 132 7.86 -6.56 3.98
N LEU A 133 7.73 -7.86 4.26
CA LEU A 133 6.79 -8.34 5.28
C LEU A 133 7.17 -7.82 6.68
N SER A 134 8.47 -7.80 7.00
CA SER A 134 8.96 -7.28 8.28
C SER A 134 8.56 -5.83 8.50
N HIS A 135 8.79 -4.96 7.52
CA HIS A 135 8.38 -3.56 7.60
C HIS A 135 6.86 -3.38 7.61
N ILE A 136 6.11 -4.16 6.83
CA ILE A 136 4.64 -4.15 6.85
C ILE A 136 4.12 -4.46 8.26
N ILE A 137 4.70 -5.44 8.94
CA ILE A 137 4.35 -5.79 10.33
C ILE A 137 4.64 -4.62 11.28
N GLU A 138 5.79 -3.95 11.15
CA GLU A 138 6.11 -2.79 11.99
C GLU A 138 5.17 -1.60 11.71
N ILE A 139 4.78 -1.36 10.45
CA ILE A 139 3.77 -0.35 10.11
C ILE A 139 2.44 -0.67 10.79
N ILE A 140 1.97 -1.92 10.72
CA ILE A 140 0.72 -2.32 11.39
C ILE A 140 0.82 -2.07 12.90
N LYS A 141 1.93 -2.47 13.52
CA LYS A 141 2.13 -2.38 14.98
C LYS A 141 2.32 -0.95 15.47
N ARG A 142 3.06 -0.12 14.73
CA ARG A 142 3.63 1.15 15.24
C ARG A 142 3.40 2.35 14.33
N GLY A 143 2.87 2.18 13.13
CA GLY A 143 2.66 3.24 12.14
C GLY A 143 3.95 3.68 11.43
N ARG A 144 5.00 2.84 11.42
CA ARG A 144 6.26 3.11 10.74
C ARG A 144 7.01 1.81 10.43
N PRO A 145 7.77 1.75 9.33
CA PRO A 145 8.57 0.59 8.94
C PRO A 145 9.70 0.29 9.92
#